data_AF-A0AAD8V205-F1
#
_entry.id   AF-A0AAD8V205-F1
#
_cell.length_a   1.000
_cell.length_b   1.000
_cell.length_c   1.000
_cell.angle_alpha   90.00
_cell.angle_beta   90.00
_cell.angle_gamma   90.00
#
_symmetry.space_group_name_H-M   'P 1'
#
loop_
_entity.id
_entity.type
_entity.pdbx_description
1 polymer ?
#
loop_
_entity_poly.entity_id
_entity_poly.type
_entity_poly.pdbx_seq_one_letter_code
_entity_poly.pdbx_strand_id
1 'polypeptide(L)'
;MAPVQAMNVTMKNSWRQLLRVLLSIATSQFVPINLKMTGITDKVYEAAKKIASTFNTSLAKTSLSDTFVDGSCSVQSYSFTVSPYLHADTQDDEMFVRDLDRRLCVTYYTPKFLRKRGVRMKKPYEDCVPYLSHQDVRMATQRMEKKMSPRKERDHPYNEEDDGLHCFSAYV
;
A
#
# COMPACT_ATOMS: atom_id res chain seq x y z
N MET A 1 -11.57 26.68 -19.07
CA MET A 1 -11.05 26.36 -17.72
C MET A 1 -9.75 25.58 -17.90
N ALA A 2 -8.64 26.08 -17.35
CA ALA A 2 -7.38 25.35 -17.35
C ALA A 2 -7.53 24.08 -16.47
N PRO A 3 -6.91 22.94 -16.83
CA PRO A 3 -6.97 21.75 -16.00
C PRO A 3 -6.29 22.04 -14.65
N VAL A 4 -7.03 21.86 -13.55
CA VAL A 4 -6.47 21.87 -12.20
C VAL A 4 -5.38 20.80 -12.15
N GLN A 5 -4.12 21.20 -11.99
CA GLN A 5 -3.02 20.25 -11.88
C GLN A 5 -3.15 19.49 -10.57
N ALA A 6 -3.34 18.17 -10.67
CA ALA A 6 -3.35 17.32 -9.50
C ALA A 6 -1.93 17.16 -8.94
N MET A 7 -1.80 17.34 -7.62
CA MET A 7 -0.59 17.00 -6.88
C MET A 7 -0.34 15.49 -7.02
N ASN A 8 0.83 15.11 -7.55
CA ASN A 8 1.21 13.71 -7.64
C ASN A 8 1.75 13.23 -6.28
N VAL A 9 1.07 12.24 -5.71
CA VAL A 9 1.48 11.56 -4.48
C VAL A 9 2.16 10.24 -4.86
N THR A 10 3.38 10.10 -4.36
CA THR A 10 4.38 9.09 -4.70
C THR A 10 4.98 8.55 -3.40
N MET A 11 5.76 7.47 -3.47
CA MET A 11 6.41 6.93 -2.26
C MET A 11 7.27 7.98 -1.55
N LYS A 12 7.97 8.81 -2.31
CA LYS A 12 8.91 9.82 -1.79
C LYS A 12 8.26 10.97 -1.05
N ASN A 13 6.99 11.26 -1.30
CA ASN A 13 6.29 12.41 -0.73
C ASN A 13 4.98 12.05 0.00
N SER A 14 4.60 10.78 0.04
CA SER A 14 3.34 10.30 0.62
C SER A 14 3.16 10.77 2.07
N TRP A 15 4.15 10.53 2.93
CA TRP A 15 4.10 10.93 4.34
C TRP A 15 3.94 12.43 4.53
N ARG A 16 4.70 13.23 3.76
CA ARG A 16 4.62 14.70 3.83
C ARG A 16 3.27 15.23 3.34
N GLN A 17 2.68 14.58 2.32
CA GLN A 17 1.40 14.98 1.77
C GLN A 17 0.20 14.42 2.55
N LEU A 18 0.39 13.36 3.34
CA LEU A 18 -0.68 12.67 4.05
C LEU A 18 -1.48 13.63 4.94
N LEU A 19 -0.81 14.46 5.74
CA LEU A 19 -1.49 15.44 6.59
C LEU A 19 -2.32 16.46 5.79
N ARG A 20 -1.80 16.90 4.64
CA ARG A 20 -2.52 17.82 3.76
C ARG A 20 -3.75 17.15 3.16
N VAL A 21 -3.59 15.92 2.65
CA VAL A 21 -4.70 15.12 2.11
C VAL A 21 -5.77 14.90 3.18
N LEU A 22 -5.39 14.53 4.40
CA LEU A 22 -6.32 14.31 5.51
C LEU A 22 -7.06 15.60 5.87
N LEU A 23 -6.36 16.72 5.95
CA LEU A 23 -6.98 18.02 6.21
C LEU A 23 -7.97 18.38 5.10
N SER A 24 -7.58 18.27 3.83
CA SER A 24 -8.46 18.53 2.69
C SER A 24 -9.70 17.62 2.71
N ILE A 25 -9.56 16.34 3.05
CA ILE A 25 -10.71 15.43 3.20
C ILE A 25 -11.63 15.91 4.34
N ALA A 26 -11.07 16.34 5.46
CA ALA A 26 -11.84 16.79 6.61
C ALA A 26 -12.58 18.11 6.38
N THR A 27 -12.03 19.01 5.55
CA THR A 27 -12.63 20.33 5.26
C THR A 27 -13.56 20.32 4.04
N SER A 28 -13.41 19.34 3.14
CA SER A 28 -14.22 19.27 1.93
C SER A 28 -15.62 18.73 2.17
N GLN A 29 -16.59 19.34 1.48
CA GLN A 29 -17.98 18.88 1.49
C GLN A 29 -18.18 17.62 0.64
N PHE A 30 -17.37 17.44 -0.40
CA PHE A 30 -17.45 16.31 -1.32
C PHE A 30 -16.07 15.86 -1.80
N VAL A 31 -15.91 14.53 -1.91
CA VAL A 31 -14.63 13.88 -2.26
C VAL A 31 -14.83 12.91 -3.43
N PRO A 32 -14.81 13.37 -4.70
CA PRO A 32 -14.87 12.49 -5.85
C PRO A 32 -13.60 11.64 -5.98
N ILE A 33 -13.77 10.33 -6.06
CA ILE A 33 -12.70 9.35 -6.26
C ILE A 33 -12.84 8.71 -7.64
N ASN A 34 -11.74 8.66 -8.39
CA ASN A 34 -11.64 8.00 -9.69
C ASN A 34 -10.49 6.99 -9.67
N LEU A 35 -10.81 5.72 -9.91
CA LEU A 35 -9.86 4.62 -9.86
C LEU A 35 -9.53 4.13 -11.28
N LYS A 36 -8.25 3.89 -11.55
CA LYS A 36 -7.79 3.14 -12.73
C LYS A 36 -7.33 1.75 -12.33
N MET A 37 -8.07 0.76 -12.78
CA MET A 37 -7.84 -0.65 -12.45
C MET A 37 -7.13 -1.39 -13.59
N THR A 38 -6.49 -2.53 -13.28
CA THR A 38 -5.83 -3.39 -14.26
C THR A 38 -6.78 -4.30 -15.05
N GLY A 39 -8.08 -4.27 -14.74
CA GLY A 39 -9.12 -5.01 -15.44
C GLY A 39 -10.53 -4.55 -15.06
N ILE A 40 -11.51 -4.96 -15.86
CA ILE A 40 -12.95 -4.79 -15.64
C ILE A 40 -13.59 -6.15 -15.95
N THR A 41 -14.70 -6.46 -15.28
CA THR A 41 -15.47 -7.70 -15.48
C THR A 41 -16.95 -7.37 -15.59
N ASP A 42 -17.62 -7.93 -16.59
CA ASP A 42 -19.05 -7.66 -16.88
C ASP A 42 -19.99 -8.68 -16.23
N LYS A 43 -19.56 -9.29 -15.12
CA LYS A 43 -20.33 -10.36 -14.44
C LYS A 43 -21.25 -9.79 -13.37
N VAL A 44 -22.25 -10.58 -12.96
CA VAL A 44 -23.16 -10.27 -11.84
C VAL A 44 -22.36 -10.12 -10.54
N TYR A 45 -22.83 -9.28 -9.62
CA TYR A 45 -22.13 -8.77 -8.43
C TYR A 45 -21.18 -9.75 -7.71
N GLU A 46 -21.61 -10.98 -7.38
CA GLU A 46 -20.72 -11.93 -6.67
C GLU A 46 -19.56 -12.45 -7.53
N ALA A 47 -19.83 -12.73 -8.81
CA ALA A 47 -18.79 -13.09 -9.76
C ALA A 47 -17.89 -11.88 -10.11
N ALA A 48 -18.47 -10.67 -10.15
CA ALA A 48 -17.72 -9.44 -10.30
C ALA A 48 -16.82 -9.18 -9.09
N LYS A 49 -17.30 -9.39 -7.86
CA LYS A 49 -16.55 -9.21 -6.62
C LYS A 49 -15.33 -10.12 -6.58
N LYS A 50 -15.50 -11.42 -6.86
CA LYS A 50 -14.40 -12.39 -6.86
C LYS A 50 -13.34 -12.11 -7.93
N ILE A 51 -13.75 -11.58 -9.08
CA ILE A 51 -12.83 -11.27 -10.19
C ILE A 51 -12.21 -9.87 -10.02
N ALA A 52 -12.98 -8.88 -9.57
CA ALA A 52 -12.49 -7.54 -9.30
C ALA A 52 -11.54 -7.51 -8.11
N SER A 53 -11.70 -8.40 -7.12
CA SER A 53 -10.74 -8.52 -6.01
C SER A 53 -9.36 -9.02 -6.42
N THR A 54 -9.20 -9.56 -7.64
CA THR A 54 -7.88 -9.94 -8.18
C THR A 54 -7.26 -8.85 -9.07
N PHE A 55 -8.05 -7.85 -9.47
CA PHE A 55 -7.55 -6.67 -10.16
C PHE A 55 -7.07 -5.64 -9.15
N ASN A 56 -5.87 -5.11 -9.38
CA ASN A 56 -5.33 -4.07 -8.51
C ASN A 56 -5.63 -2.68 -9.08
N THR A 57 -5.81 -1.73 -8.17
CA THR A 57 -5.84 -0.32 -8.50
C THR A 57 -4.41 0.11 -8.80
N SER A 58 -4.17 0.61 -10.01
CA SER A 58 -2.82 1.06 -10.45
C SER A 58 -2.62 2.56 -10.32
N LEU A 59 -3.72 3.31 -10.24
CA LEU A 59 -3.73 4.76 -10.03
C LEU A 59 -5.07 5.14 -9.39
N ALA A 60 -5.03 5.81 -8.25
CA ALA A 60 -6.20 6.44 -7.64
C ALA A 60 -6.06 7.96 -7.79
N LYS A 61 -7.05 8.62 -8.38
CA LYS A 61 -7.13 10.08 -8.45
C LYS A 61 -8.30 10.52 -7.61
N THR A 62 -8.07 11.47 -6.73
CA THR A 62 -9.10 12.09 -5.91
C THR A 62 -9.05 13.58 -6.15
N SER A 63 -10.20 14.19 -6.41
CA SER A 63 -10.34 15.65 -6.35
C SER A 63 -11.12 15.98 -5.08
N LEU A 64 -10.80 17.09 -4.44
CA LEU A 64 -11.41 17.58 -3.22
C LEU A 64 -11.86 19.00 -3.50
N SER A 65 -13.13 19.31 -3.25
CA SER A 65 -13.71 20.61 -3.55
C SER A 65 -14.24 21.26 -2.28
N ASP A 66 -13.72 22.45 -1.98
CA ASP A 66 -14.19 23.34 -0.93
C ASP A 66 -14.98 24.47 -1.57
N THR A 67 -16.28 24.56 -1.28
CA THR A 67 -17.13 25.70 -1.65
C THR A 67 -17.12 26.73 -0.54
N PHE A 68 -16.69 27.95 -0.86
CA PHE A 68 -16.69 29.08 0.06
C PHE A 68 -18.03 29.84 0.03
N VAL A 69 -18.30 30.61 1.08
CA VAL A 69 -19.54 31.39 1.27
C VAL A 69 -19.73 32.46 0.19
N ASP A 70 -18.65 32.88 -0.48
CA ASP A 70 -18.64 33.84 -1.59
C ASP A 70 -19.04 33.22 -2.96
N GLY A 71 -19.37 31.93 -2.99
CA GLY A 71 -19.68 31.19 -4.21
C GLY A 71 -18.46 30.73 -5.01
N SER A 72 -17.25 30.99 -4.52
CA SER A 72 -16.02 30.45 -5.11
C SER A 72 -15.81 28.98 -4.69
N CYS A 73 -15.17 28.20 -5.56
CA CYS A 73 -14.84 26.80 -5.30
C CYS A 73 -13.35 26.59 -5.45
N SER A 74 -12.67 26.23 -4.36
CA SER A 74 -11.29 25.77 -4.40
C SER A 74 -11.28 24.26 -4.59
N VAL A 75 -10.60 23.79 -5.63
CA VAL A 75 -10.44 22.37 -5.91
C VAL A 75 -8.99 21.98 -5.72
N GLN A 76 -8.73 21.07 -4.78
CA GLN A 76 -7.45 20.42 -4.59
C GLN A 76 -7.52 19.00 -5.13
N SER A 77 -6.70 18.70 -6.14
CA SER A 77 -6.65 17.36 -6.73
C SER A 77 -5.37 16.63 -6.33
N TYR A 78 -5.50 15.36 -5.99
CA TYR A 78 -4.42 14.46 -5.60
C TYR A 78 -4.43 13.23 -6.51
N SER A 79 -3.26 12.80 -6.97
CA SER A 79 -3.09 11.61 -7.83
C SER A 79 -2.11 10.66 -7.18
N PHE A 80 -2.61 9.56 -6.64
CA PHE A 80 -1.84 8.51 -5.99
C PHE A 80 -1.52 7.42 -6.99
N THR A 81 -0.23 7.12 -7.16
CA THR A 81 0.19 5.88 -7.80
C THR A 81 0.31 4.83 -6.70
N VAL A 82 -0.58 3.86 -6.68
CA VAL A 82 -0.61 2.80 -5.66
C VAL A 82 -0.29 1.46 -6.30
N SER A 83 0.31 0.57 -5.53
CA SER A 83 0.69 -0.76 -6.02
C SER A 83 0.60 -1.79 -4.90
N PRO A 84 0.19 -3.03 -5.22
CA PRO A 84 0.31 -4.15 -4.29
C PRO A 84 1.78 -4.56 -4.06
N TYR A 85 2.70 -4.03 -4.88
CA TYR A 85 4.14 -4.29 -4.76
C TYR A 85 4.68 -3.66 -3.48
N LEU A 86 5.35 -4.49 -2.68
CA LEU A 86 6.04 -4.10 -1.47
C LEU A 86 7.53 -4.28 -1.73
N HIS A 87 8.31 -3.24 -1.50
CA HIS A 87 9.77 -3.37 -1.49
C HIS A 87 10.15 -4.22 -0.28
N ALA A 88 11.00 -5.22 -0.52
CA ALA A 88 11.58 -6.06 0.51
C ALA A 88 13.08 -5.80 0.53
N ASP A 89 13.53 -5.08 1.56
CA ASP A 89 14.94 -4.72 1.72
C ASP A 89 15.65 -5.66 2.71
N THR A 90 14.88 -6.42 3.49
CA THR A 90 15.39 -7.42 4.44
C THR A 90 14.84 -8.82 4.13
N GLN A 91 15.54 -9.86 4.60
CA GLN A 91 15.07 -11.24 4.47
C GLN A 91 13.71 -11.47 5.15
N ASP A 92 13.47 -10.76 6.26
CA ASP A 92 12.18 -10.77 6.96
C ASP A 92 11.06 -10.18 6.10
N ASP A 93 11.34 -9.09 5.39
CA ASP A 93 10.40 -8.47 4.46
C ASP A 93 10.13 -9.39 3.27
N GLU A 94 11.16 -10.05 2.73
CA GLU A 94 11.00 -11.01 1.63
C GLU A 94 10.09 -12.16 2.05
N MET A 95 10.30 -12.70 3.25
CA MET A 95 9.44 -13.76 3.79
C MET A 95 8.00 -13.24 3.93
N PHE A 96 7.81 -12.05 4.50
CA PHE A 96 6.49 -11.43 4.61
C PHE A 96 5.80 -11.22 3.27
N VAL A 97 6.50 -10.70 2.26
CA VAL A 97 5.94 -10.52 0.92
C VAL A 97 5.56 -11.86 0.27
N ARG A 98 6.35 -12.92 0.48
CA ARG A 98 6.02 -14.27 0.01
C ARG A 98 4.77 -14.82 0.68
N ASP A 99 4.65 -14.64 1.99
CA ASP A 99 3.50 -15.13 2.76
C ASP A 99 2.19 -14.40 2.42
N LEU A 100 2.28 -13.16 1.93
CA LEU A 100 1.13 -12.43 1.41
C LEU A 100 0.60 -13.02 0.07
N ASP A 101 1.43 -13.78 -0.68
CA ASP A 101 1.15 -14.36 -2.02
C ASP A 101 0.26 -13.47 -2.92
N ARG A 102 0.60 -12.19 -3.02
CA ARG A 102 -0.20 -11.24 -3.80
C ARG A 102 -0.05 -11.52 -5.28
N ARG A 103 -1.16 -11.87 -5.93
CA ARG A 103 -1.21 -12.07 -7.38
C ARG A 103 -1.79 -10.85 -8.06
N LEU A 104 -1.08 -10.37 -9.09
CA LEU A 104 -1.55 -9.29 -9.95
C LEU A 104 -2.19 -9.88 -11.21
N CYS A 105 -3.51 -9.74 -11.35
CA CYS A 105 -4.18 -10.02 -12.61
C CYS A 105 -4.26 -8.76 -13.48
N VAL A 106 -3.99 -8.93 -14.76
CA VAL A 106 -4.07 -7.87 -15.76
C VAL A 106 -4.86 -8.39 -16.96
N THR A 107 -5.97 -7.72 -17.29
CA THR A 107 -6.73 -8.09 -18.47
C THR A 107 -5.96 -7.68 -19.73
N TYR A 108 -5.90 -8.56 -20.73
CA TYR A 108 -5.06 -8.41 -21.93
C TYR A 108 -5.16 -7.03 -22.60
N TYR A 109 -6.35 -6.44 -22.69
CA TYR A 109 -6.56 -5.15 -23.35
C TYR A 109 -6.19 -3.94 -22.48
N THR A 110 -6.18 -4.08 -21.16
CA THR A 110 -6.02 -2.95 -20.23
C THR A 110 -4.68 -2.24 -20.36
N PRO A 111 -3.51 -2.91 -20.46
CA PRO A 111 -2.23 -2.24 -20.66
C PRO A 111 -2.19 -1.39 -21.92
N LYS A 112 -2.78 -1.90 -23.02
CA LYS A 112 -2.86 -1.17 -24.29
C LYS A 112 -3.73 0.08 -24.14
N PHE A 113 -4.88 -0.03 -23.46
CA PHE A 113 -5.76 1.09 -23.18
C PHE A 113 -5.10 2.15 -22.28
N LEU A 114 -4.49 1.74 -21.17
CA LEU A 114 -3.81 2.62 -20.22
C LEU A 114 -2.64 3.35 -20.88
N ARG A 115 -1.84 2.66 -21.72
CA ARG A 115 -0.75 3.27 -22.49
C ARG A 115 -1.27 4.34 -23.47
N LYS A 116 -2.36 4.08 -24.20
CA LYS A 116 -3.01 5.08 -25.07
C LYS A 116 -3.48 6.32 -24.30
N ARG A 117 -3.86 6.16 -23.03
CA ARG A 117 -4.26 7.24 -22.12
C ARG A 117 -3.06 7.91 -21.41
N GLY A 118 -1.83 7.63 -21.84
CA GLY A 118 -0.61 8.23 -21.29
C GLY A 118 -0.18 7.69 -19.92
N VAL A 119 -0.74 6.56 -19.47
CA VAL A 119 -0.32 5.93 -18.22
C VAL A 119 1.00 5.19 -18.46
N ARG A 120 2.03 5.55 -17.69
CA ARG A 120 3.34 4.87 -17.72
C ARG A 120 3.29 3.64 -16.82
N MET A 121 3.18 2.46 -17.41
CA MET A 121 3.05 1.19 -16.68
C MET A 121 4.26 0.81 -15.81
N LYS A 122 5.41 1.49 -15.98
CA LYS A 122 6.58 1.33 -15.09
C LYS A 122 6.39 2.00 -13.73
N LYS A 123 5.68 3.14 -13.67
CA LYS A 123 5.52 3.93 -12.44
C LYS A 123 4.96 3.15 -11.24
N PRO A 124 3.94 2.28 -11.41
CA PRO A 124 3.44 1.45 -10.31
C PRO A 124 4.45 0.46 -9.69
N TYR A 125 5.64 0.29 -10.28
CA TYR A 125 6.68 -0.59 -9.74
C TYR A 125 7.92 0.17 -9.28
N GLU A 126 8.07 1.44 -9.64
CA GLU A 126 9.27 2.25 -9.36
C GLU A 126 9.01 3.38 -8.34
N ASP A 127 7.80 3.95 -8.32
CA ASP A 127 7.47 5.13 -7.51
C ASP A 127 6.01 5.11 -7.04
N CYS A 128 5.62 3.99 -6.44
CA CYS A 128 4.27 3.75 -5.96
C CYS A 128 4.19 3.82 -4.43
N VAL A 129 3.07 4.33 -3.92
CA VAL A 129 2.74 4.22 -2.51
C VAL A 129 2.28 2.77 -2.24
N PRO A 130 3.01 2.00 -1.42
CA PRO A 130 2.58 0.66 -1.04
C PRO A 130 1.33 0.73 -0.16
N TYR A 131 0.52 -0.32 -0.19
CA TYR A 131 -0.62 -0.45 0.72
C TYR A 131 -0.74 -1.86 1.30
N LEU A 132 -1.29 -1.92 2.50
CA LEU A 132 -1.71 -3.15 3.17
C LEU A 132 -3.23 -3.14 3.29
N SER A 133 -3.88 -4.24 2.93
CA SER A 133 -5.29 -4.43 3.26
C SER A 133 -5.43 -4.62 4.77
N HIS A 134 -6.66 -4.50 5.30
CA HIS A 134 -6.92 -4.79 6.71
C HIS A 134 -6.46 -6.19 7.14
N GLN A 135 -6.57 -7.18 6.25
CA GLN A 135 -6.09 -8.54 6.51
C GLN A 135 -4.56 -8.57 6.61
N ASP A 136 -3.87 -7.88 5.70
CA ASP A 136 -2.41 -7.84 5.67
C ASP A 136 -1.83 -7.13 6.90
N VAL A 137 -2.49 -6.05 7.34
CA VAL A 137 -2.14 -5.36 8.59
C VAL A 137 -2.26 -6.31 9.78
N ARG A 138 -3.37 -7.07 9.89
CA ARG A 138 -3.53 -8.06 10.98
C ARG A 138 -2.42 -9.11 10.98
N MET A 139 -2.05 -9.63 9.80
CA MET A 139 -0.96 -10.60 9.68
C MET A 139 0.40 -9.99 10.08
N ALA A 140 0.68 -8.75 9.66
CA ALA A 140 1.89 -8.03 10.04
C ALA A 140 1.96 -7.82 11.56
N THR A 141 0.86 -7.35 12.17
CA THR A 141 0.77 -7.12 13.62
C THR A 141 1.00 -8.41 14.41
N GLN A 142 0.33 -9.52 14.04
CA GLN A 142 0.52 -10.82 14.70
C GLN A 142 1.97 -11.32 14.62
N ARG A 143 2.67 -11.05 13.51
CA ARG A 143 4.10 -11.40 13.38
C ARG A 143 4.98 -10.56 14.29
N MET A 144 4.74 -9.25 14.36
CA MET A 144 5.46 -8.36 15.26
C MET A 144 5.26 -8.79 16.71
N GLU A 145 4.02 -9.09 17.11
CA GLU A 145 3.69 -9.57 18.45
C GLU A 145 4.38 -10.91 18.77
N LYS A 146 4.43 -11.85 17.83
CA LYS A 146 5.16 -13.12 17.98
C LYS A 146 6.67 -12.92 18.13
N LYS A 147 7.25 -11.93 17.44
CA LYS A 147 8.68 -11.58 17.56
C LYS A 147 9.00 -10.88 18.88
N MET A 148 8.09 -10.04 19.38
CA MET A 148 8.23 -9.33 20.65
C MET A 148 7.92 -10.20 21.87
N SER A 149 7.16 -11.28 21.69
CA SER A 149 6.94 -12.28 22.73
C SER A 149 8.30 -12.86 23.11
N PRO A 150 8.69 -12.86 24.41
CA PRO A 150 9.93 -13.50 24.82
C PRO A 150 9.87 -14.93 24.32
N ARG A 151 10.84 -15.31 23.47
CA ARG A 151 11.06 -16.72 23.15
C ARG A 151 11.17 -17.39 24.51
N LYS A 152 10.22 -18.27 24.84
CA LYS A 152 10.43 -19.16 25.97
C LYS A 152 11.72 -19.90 25.62
N GLU A 153 12.80 -19.59 26.32
CA GLU A 153 13.96 -20.46 26.47
C GLU A 153 13.45 -21.73 27.14
N ARG A 154 12.77 -22.57 26.38
CA ARG A 154 12.44 -23.94 26.75
C ARG A 154 12.66 -24.74 25.50
N ASP A 155 13.57 -25.68 25.65
CA ASP A 155 14.07 -26.62 24.66
C ASP A 155 15.25 -26.13 23.81
N HIS A 156 16.18 -25.38 24.40
CA HIS A 156 17.58 -25.64 24.08
C HIS A 156 18.03 -26.85 24.92
N PRO A 157 18.58 -27.92 24.31
CA PRO A 157 19.09 -29.08 25.04
C PRO A 157 20.41 -28.79 25.78
N TYR A 158 20.90 -27.55 25.73
CA TYR A 158 22.10 -27.15 26.45
C TYR A 158 21.73 -26.68 27.86
N ASN A 159 22.05 -27.53 28.83
CA ASN A 159 22.06 -27.18 30.23
C ASN A 159 23.41 -26.50 30.51
N GLU A 160 23.44 -25.16 30.56
CA GLU A 160 24.67 -24.41 30.87
C GLU A 160 25.28 -24.79 32.23
N GLU A 161 24.48 -25.39 33.12
CA GLU A 161 24.93 -25.87 34.44
C GLU A 161 25.72 -27.20 34.38
N ASP A 162 25.57 -28.03 33.34
CA ASP A 162 26.30 -29.31 33.21
C ASP A 162 27.65 -29.18 32.47
N ASP A 163 27.79 -28.19 31.57
CA ASP A 163 28.96 -28.07 30.67
C ASP A 163 30.04 -27.07 31.13
N GLY A 164 29.97 -26.57 32.36
CA GLY A 164 31.09 -25.85 32.99
C GLY A 164 31.54 -24.57 32.27
N LEU A 165 30.68 -23.94 31.47
CA LEU A 165 30.96 -22.69 30.77
C LEU A 165 30.64 -21.46 31.63
N HIS A 166 31.12 -21.46 32.88
CA HIS A 166 31.36 -20.20 33.57
C HIS A 166 32.65 -19.59 33.02
N CYS A 167 32.52 -18.33 32.55
CA CYS A 167 33.58 -17.40 32.18
C CYS A 167 34.11 -17.46 30.75
N PHE A 168 33.43 -16.76 29.82
CA PHE A 168 34.11 -15.93 28.81
C PHE A 168 33.37 -14.60 28.52
N SER A 169 32.73 -14.00 29.52
CA SER A 169 32.28 -12.59 29.47
C SER A 169 33.16 -11.69 30.35
N ALA A 170 34.47 -11.80 30.15
CA ALA A 170 35.41 -10.73 30.47
C ALA A 170 36.52 -10.82 29.41
N TYR A 171 36.66 -9.76 28.61
CA TYR A 171 37.61 -9.58 27.49
C TYR A 171 37.24 -10.28 26.18
N VAL A 172 36.50 -9.58 25.31
CA VAL A 172 37.01 -8.88 24.10
C VAL A 172 36.09 -7.69 23.81
#